data_AF-A0A077ZQR5-F1
#
_entry.id   AF-A0A077ZQR5-F1
#
_cell.length_a   1.000
_cell.length_b   1.000
_cell.length_c   1.000
_cell.angle_alpha   90.00
_cell.angle_beta   90.00
_cell.angle_gamma   90.00
#
_symmetry.space_group_name_H-M   'P 1'
#
loop_
_entity.id
_entity.type
_entity.pdbx_description
1 polymer ?
#
loop_
_entity_poly.entity_id
_entity_poly.type
_entity_poly.pdbx_seq_one_letter_code
_entity_poly.pdbx_strand_id
1 'polypeptide(L)'
;MVNSQQFVKKDFEIADYAIFVISLIIPVAVGVYYGFAGQKRSSREILLGSSRLGIFPVAMALIATYMSAVSVMGYPSEIYHFGGMMLYYLVAYLFVFPLVAYVFLPVMHPLKLTSVYEYLQMRFNKTVRQLAAFIFCFQVVRTYPFLTSKLHAGFVYFNLFVQYGF
;
A
#
# COMPACT_ATOMS: atom_id res chain seq x y z
N MET A 1 9.44 -42.53 2.69
CA MET A 1 9.34 -41.35 1.81
C MET A 1 7.95 -40.78 1.97
N VAL A 2 7.78 -39.86 2.92
CA VAL A 2 6.48 -39.18 3.11
C VAL A 2 6.24 -38.32 1.88
N ASN A 3 5.12 -38.56 1.23
CA ASN A 3 4.79 -38.09 -0.10
C ASN A 3 4.73 -36.55 -0.10
N SER A 4 5.79 -35.89 -0.57
CA SER A 4 5.87 -34.43 -0.73
C SER A 4 4.77 -33.88 -1.67
N GLN A 5 4.05 -34.75 -2.38
CA GLN A 5 2.91 -34.37 -3.22
C GLN A 5 1.64 -34.00 -2.43
N GLN A 6 1.48 -34.43 -1.18
CA GLN A 6 0.27 -34.07 -0.41
C GLN A 6 0.25 -32.60 0.03
N PHE A 7 1.41 -31.96 0.22
CA PHE A 7 1.46 -30.55 0.62
C PHE A 7 1.37 -29.58 -0.57
N VAL A 8 1.58 -30.05 -1.80
CA VAL A 8 1.56 -29.20 -3.00
C VAL A 8 0.15 -29.04 -3.56
N LYS A 9 -0.78 -29.96 -3.27
CA LYS A 9 -2.20 -29.87 -3.67
C LYS A 9 -3.08 -29.21 -2.61
N LYS A 10 -2.65 -28.06 -2.07
CA LYS A 10 -3.65 -27.08 -1.63
C LYS A 10 -4.08 -26.33 -2.89
N ASP A 11 -4.75 -27.07 -3.77
CA ASP A 11 -5.37 -26.52 -4.96
C ASP A 11 -6.27 -25.39 -4.47
N PHE A 12 -6.01 -24.17 -4.93
CA PHE A 12 -6.81 -22.99 -4.61
C PHE A 12 -8.28 -23.39 -4.55
N GLU A 13 -8.88 -23.24 -3.37
CA GLU A 13 -10.23 -23.71 -3.17
C GLU A 13 -11.15 -22.86 -4.06
N ILE A 14 -12.31 -23.40 -4.44
CA ILE A 14 -13.33 -22.63 -5.15
C ILE A 14 -13.62 -21.30 -4.41
N ALA A 15 -13.46 -21.30 -3.09
CA ALA A 15 -13.52 -20.12 -2.24
C ALA A 15 -12.47 -19.05 -2.55
N ASP A 16 -11.20 -19.40 -2.78
CA ASP A 16 -10.13 -18.44 -3.09
C ASP A 16 -10.41 -17.68 -4.39
N TYR A 17 -10.82 -18.42 -5.43
CA TYR A 17 -11.23 -17.82 -6.71
C TYR A 17 -12.48 -16.95 -6.55
N ALA A 18 -13.47 -17.39 -5.77
CA ALA A 18 -14.67 -16.61 -5.52
C ALA A 18 -14.35 -15.30 -4.79
N ILE A 19 -13.53 -15.33 -3.74
CA ILE A 19 -13.08 -14.14 -3.00
C ILE A 19 -12.31 -13.20 -3.93
N PHE A 20 -11.39 -13.74 -4.73
CA PHE A 20 -10.63 -12.95 -5.69
C PHE A 20 -11.55 -12.23 -6.69
N VAL A 21 -12.47 -12.95 -7.33
CA VAL A 21 -13.42 -12.39 -8.29
C VAL A 21 -14.32 -11.32 -7.64
N ILE A 22 -14.88 -11.60 -6.45
CA ILE A 22 -15.71 -10.64 -5.72
C ILE A 22 -14.91 -9.38 -5.36
N SER A 23 -13.66 -9.54 -4.90
CA SER A 23 -12.78 -8.43 -4.51
C SER A 23 -12.41 -7.52 -5.69
N LEU A 24 -12.44 -8.03 -6.92
CA LEU A 24 -12.24 -7.25 -8.15
C LEU A 24 -13.54 -6.61 -8.64
N ILE A 25 -14.66 -7.32 -8.55
CA ILE A 25 -15.97 -6.80 -8.99
C ILE A 25 -16.35 -5.55 -8.20
N ILE A 26 -16.13 -5.51 -6.89
CA ILE A 26 -16.50 -4.37 -6.04
C ILE A 26 -15.85 -3.05 -6.51
N PRO A 27 -14.51 -2.92 -6.59
CA PRO A 27 -13.86 -1.67 -7.01
C PRO A 27 -14.14 -1.34 -8.49
N VAL A 28 -14.30 -2.35 -9.35
CA VAL A 28 -14.69 -2.13 -10.76
C VAL A 28 -16.10 -1.56 -10.83
N ALA A 29 -17.06 -2.12 -10.10
CA ALA A 29 -18.44 -1.64 -10.05
C ALA A 29 -18.51 -0.21 -9.49
N VAL A 30 -17.74 0.09 -8.43
CA VAL A 30 -17.63 1.45 -7.88
C VAL A 30 -17.01 2.40 -8.91
N GLY A 31 -15.93 2.01 -9.58
CA GLY A 31 -15.28 2.81 -10.62
C GLY A 31 -16.17 3.09 -11.83
N VAL A 32 -16.91 2.08 -12.30
CA VAL A 32 -17.89 2.20 -13.38
C VAL A 32 -19.06 3.07 -12.95
N TYR A 33 -19.60 2.86 -11.75
CA TYR A 33 -20.69 3.68 -11.22
C TYR A 33 -20.30 5.16 -11.18
N TYR A 34 -19.16 5.51 -10.60
CA TYR A 34 -18.71 6.91 -10.57
C TYR A 34 -18.25 7.44 -11.94
N GLY A 35 -17.81 6.57 -12.85
CA GLY A 35 -17.45 6.93 -14.22
C GLY A 35 -18.64 7.28 -15.10
N PHE A 36 -19.76 6.56 -14.98
CA PHE A 36 -20.97 6.77 -15.79
C PHE A 36 -22.03 7.64 -15.09
N ALA A 37 -22.28 7.42 -13.80
CA ALA A 37 -23.29 8.16 -13.03
C ALA A 37 -22.73 9.45 -12.42
N GLY A 38 -21.41 9.63 -12.42
CA GLY A 38 -20.77 10.84 -11.93
C GLY A 38 -21.20 12.07 -12.73
N GLN A 39 -21.73 13.07 -12.04
CA GLN A 39 -21.84 14.44 -12.56
C GLN A 39 -20.51 14.84 -13.21
N LYS A 40 -20.53 15.50 -14.38
CA LYS A 40 -19.37 15.91 -15.20
C LYS A 40 -18.40 16.84 -14.46
N ARG A 41 -17.79 16.36 -13.38
CA ARG A 41 -16.74 17.04 -12.62
C ARG A 41 -15.46 16.87 -13.42
N SER A 42 -14.66 17.93 -13.45
CA SER A 42 -13.32 17.84 -14.01
C SER A 42 -12.56 16.73 -13.26
N SER A 43 -11.73 15.94 -13.96
CA SER A 43 -10.87 14.94 -13.31
C SER A 43 -10.04 15.56 -12.17
N ARG A 44 -9.65 16.82 -12.32
CA ARG A 44 -8.94 17.57 -11.27
C ARG A 44 -9.78 17.81 -10.01
N GLU A 45 -11.08 18.07 -10.16
CA GLU A 45 -12.00 18.25 -9.04
C GLU A 45 -12.26 16.93 -8.30
N ILE A 46 -12.31 15.82 -9.03
CA ILE A 46 -12.41 14.48 -8.44
C ILE A 46 -11.14 14.12 -7.67
N LEU A 47 -9.96 14.40 -8.23
CA LEU A 47 -8.67 14.03 -7.63
C LEU A 47 -8.26 14.90 -6.45
N LEU A 48 -8.49 16.22 -6.51
CA LEU A 48 -8.18 17.11 -5.40
C LEU A 48 -9.21 17.03 -4.27
N GLY A 49 -10.36 16.41 -4.57
CA GLY A 49 -11.58 16.63 -3.83
C GLY A 49 -12.10 18.04 -4.06
N SER A 50 -13.43 18.18 -4.18
CA SER A 50 -14.03 19.49 -3.90
C SER A 50 -13.58 19.89 -2.49
N SER A 51 -13.34 21.18 -2.23
CA SER A 51 -12.97 21.69 -0.89
C SER A 51 -14.01 21.42 0.22
N ARG A 52 -15.00 20.56 -0.05
CA ARG A 52 -16.08 20.09 0.82
C ARG A 52 -15.90 18.64 1.27
N LEU A 53 -14.84 17.92 0.86
CA LEU A 53 -14.58 16.59 1.42
C LEU A 53 -14.26 16.73 2.92
N GLY A 54 -15.01 16.00 3.74
CA GLY A 54 -14.74 15.93 5.17
C GLY A 54 -13.39 15.26 5.46
N ILE A 55 -12.85 15.52 6.65
CA ILE A 55 -11.58 14.93 7.11
C ILE A 55 -11.68 13.40 7.17
N PHE A 56 -12.86 12.87 7.50
CA PHE A 56 -13.07 11.44 7.70
C PHE A 56 -12.89 10.61 6.40
N PRO A 57 -13.56 10.90 5.27
CA PRO A 57 -13.28 10.22 4.00
C PRO A 57 -11.82 10.30 3.55
N VAL A 58 -11.18 11.45 3.73
CA VAL A 58 -9.78 11.66 3.37
C VAL A 58 -8.86 10.77 4.21
N ALA A 59 -9.07 10.73 5.53
CA ALA A 59 -8.31 9.86 6.43
C ALA A 59 -8.50 8.38 6.10
N MET A 60 -9.74 7.95 5.82
CA MET A 60 -10.04 6.58 5.42
C MET A 60 -9.36 6.19 4.11
N ALA A 61 -9.36 7.07 3.10
CA ALA A 61 -8.67 6.83 1.83
C ALA A 61 -7.15 6.71 2.01
N LEU A 62 -6.57 7.57 2.86
CA LEU A 62 -5.14 7.52 3.19
C LEU A 62 -4.77 6.21 3.92
N ILE A 63 -5.56 5.80 4.92
CA ILE A 63 -5.35 4.54 5.64
C ILE A 63 -5.51 3.35 4.70
N ALA A 64 -6.56 3.33 3.88
CA ALA A 64 -6.81 2.25 2.92
C ALA A 64 -5.68 2.09 1.90
N THR A 65 -5.09 3.20 1.45
CA THR A 65 -3.96 3.19 0.50
C THR A 65 -2.64 2.81 1.17
N TYR A 66 -2.50 3.15 2.45
CA TYR A 66 -1.29 2.87 3.23
C TYR A 66 -1.23 1.41 3.72
N MET A 67 -2.38 0.82 4.05
CA MET A 67 -2.47 -0.55 4.55
C MET A 67 -2.33 -1.54 3.40
N SER A 68 -1.36 -2.44 3.51
CA SER A 68 -1.14 -3.54 2.57
C SER A 68 -1.26 -4.90 3.26
N ALA A 69 -1.77 -5.90 2.54
CA ALA A 69 -1.83 -7.27 3.05
C ALA A 69 -0.45 -7.79 3.49
N VAL A 70 0.61 -7.38 2.77
CA VAL A 70 1.97 -7.78 3.08
C VAL A 70 2.46 -7.19 4.41
N SER A 71 2.08 -5.95 4.73
CA SER A 71 2.39 -5.33 6.03
C SER A 71 1.66 -6.03 7.18
N VAL A 72 0.38 -6.37 6.99
CA VAL A 72 -0.46 -6.97 8.03
C VAL A 72 0.06 -8.35 8.45
N MET A 73 0.53 -9.17 7.49
CA MET A 73 1.10 -10.50 7.78
C MET A 73 2.61 -10.46 8.04
N GLY A 74 3.33 -9.55 7.39
CA GLY A 74 4.79 -9.46 7.45
C GLY A 74 5.31 -8.95 8.79
N TYR A 75 4.69 -7.91 9.38
CA TYR A 75 5.19 -7.34 10.64
C TYR A 75 5.10 -8.30 11.83
N PRO A 76 3.98 -9.03 12.06
CA PRO A 76 3.92 -10.02 13.14
C PRO A 76 4.99 -11.09 12.96
N SER A 77 5.12 -11.65 11.75
CA SER A 77 6.13 -12.68 11.46
C SER A 77 7.54 -12.19 11.77
N GLU A 78 7.89 -10.97 11.35
CA GLU A 78 9.23 -10.43 11.58
C GLU A 78 9.49 -10.13 13.06
N ILE A 79 8.49 -9.68 13.83
CA ILE A 79 8.61 -9.49 15.29
C ILE A 79 8.79 -10.82 16.02
N TYR A 80 8.11 -11.89 15.60
CA TYR A 80 8.27 -13.22 16.19
C TYR A 80 9.69 -13.77 15.99
N HIS A 81 10.34 -13.50 14.86
CA HIS A 81 11.66 -14.07 14.54
C HIS A 81 12.85 -13.19 14.94
N PHE A 82 12.80 -11.90 14.63
CA PHE A 82 13.89 -10.96 14.91
C PHE A 82 13.68 -10.16 16.20
N GLY A 83 12.58 -10.45 16.91
CA GLY A 83 12.19 -9.72 18.13
C GLY A 83 11.71 -8.31 17.84
N GLY A 84 11.76 -7.46 18.87
CA GLY A 84 11.30 -6.08 18.82
C GLY A 84 12.15 -5.13 17.97
N MET A 85 13.13 -5.60 17.19
CA MET A 85 13.99 -4.70 16.41
C MET A 85 13.15 -3.84 15.46
N MET A 86 12.14 -4.41 14.78
CA MET A 86 11.23 -3.64 13.91
C MET A 86 10.53 -2.46 14.57
N LEU A 87 10.48 -2.39 15.92
CA LEU A 87 9.93 -1.24 16.62
C LEU A 87 10.71 0.06 16.34
N TYR A 88 11.94 0.00 15.80
CA TYR A 88 12.63 1.20 15.30
C TYR A 88 11.83 1.92 14.20
N TYR A 89 11.01 1.20 13.41
CA TYR A 89 10.14 1.83 12.42
C TYR A 89 9.06 2.68 13.08
N LEU A 90 8.53 2.27 14.25
CA LEU A 90 7.57 3.08 15.01
C LEU A 90 8.21 4.38 15.49
N VAL A 91 9.46 4.32 15.96
CA VAL A 91 10.22 5.53 16.36
C VAL A 91 10.40 6.45 15.16
N ALA A 92 10.75 5.92 13.99
CA ALA A 92 10.86 6.73 12.76
C ALA A 92 9.52 7.37 12.38
N TYR A 93 8.40 6.63 12.44
CA TYR A 93 7.06 7.18 12.15
C TYR A 93 6.64 8.29 13.12
N LEU A 94 7.04 8.21 14.39
CA LEU A 94 6.78 9.25 15.38
C LEU A 94 7.38 10.60 14.97
N PHE A 95 8.51 10.61 14.25
CA PHE A 95 9.12 11.84 13.73
C PHE A 95 8.63 12.21 12.33
N VAL A 96 8.39 11.22 11.47
CA VAL A 96 7.95 11.46 10.09
C VAL A 96 6.53 12.04 10.04
N PHE A 97 5.60 11.59 10.87
CA PHE A 97 4.22 12.09 10.82
C PHE A 97 4.11 13.59 11.17
N PRO A 98 4.69 14.10 12.28
CA PRO A 98 4.71 15.54 12.55
C PRO A 98 5.42 16.33 11.45
N LEU A 99 6.54 15.82 10.93
CA LEU A 99 7.26 16.47 9.84
C LEU A 99 6.36 16.63 8.59
N VAL A 100 5.65 15.56 8.20
CA VAL A 100 4.70 15.62 7.08
C VAL A 100 3.55 16.57 7.37
N ALA A 101 2.96 16.52 8.56
CA ALA A 101 1.81 17.34 8.94
C ALA A 101 2.14 18.85 9.04
N TYR A 102 3.29 19.22 9.61
CA TYR A 102 3.64 20.61 9.91
C TYR A 102 4.59 21.26 8.91
N VAL A 103 5.29 20.48 8.08
CA VAL A 103 6.24 21.04 7.10
C VAL A 103 5.78 20.79 5.67
N PHE A 104 5.53 19.53 5.31
CA PHE A 104 5.21 19.20 3.92
C PHE A 104 3.76 19.58 3.54
N LEU A 105 2.80 19.28 4.41
CA LEU A 105 1.38 19.57 4.16
C LEU A 105 1.09 21.08 3.96
N PRO A 106 1.58 22.01 4.80
CA PRO A 106 1.32 23.45 4.58
C PRO A 106 1.96 23.99 3.31
N VAL A 107 3.04 23.38 2.82
CA VAL A 107 3.65 23.75 1.53
C VAL A 107 2.82 23.23 0.35
N MET A 108 2.28 22.00 0.43
CA MET A 108 1.58 21.37 -0.69
C MET A 108 0.09 21.73 -0.79
N HIS A 109 -0.59 21.91 0.34
CA HIS A 109 -2.02 22.20 0.40
C HIS A 109 -2.46 23.45 -0.41
N PRO A 110 -1.80 24.63 -0.32
CA PRO A 110 -2.23 25.81 -1.06
C PRO A 110 -2.01 25.67 -2.58
N LEU A 111 -1.07 24.83 -3.02
CA LEU A 111 -0.73 24.66 -4.43
C LEU A 111 -1.73 23.78 -5.19
N LYS A 112 -2.60 23.05 -4.48
CA LYS A 112 -3.65 22.17 -5.09
C LYS A 112 -3.10 21.31 -6.22
N LEU A 113 -1.97 20.65 -5.94
CA LEU A 113 -1.25 19.78 -6.86
C LEU A 113 -1.84 18.37 -6.83
N THR A 114 -1.81 17.71 -7.98
CA THR A 114 -2.35 16.35 -8.11
C THR A 114 -1.34 15.31 -7.62
N SER A 115 -0.05 15.64 -7.69
CA SER A 115 1.05 14.76 -7.26
C SER A 115 2.21 15.57 -6.70
N VAL A 116 2.98 14.96 -5.79
CA VAL A 116 4.22 15.55 -5.26
C VAL A 116 5.25 15.78 -6.37
N TYR A 117 5.23 14.96 -7.43
CA TYR A 117 6.11 15.13 -8.59
C TYR A 117 5.83 16.44 -9.36
N GLU A 118 4.59 16.92 -9.37
CA GLU A 118 4.22 18.21 -9.96
C GLU A 118 4.92 19.37 -9.22
N TYR A 119 5.04 19.27 -7.89
CA TYR A 119 5.79 20.24 -7.09
C TYR A 119 7.27 20.27 -7.49
N LEU A 120 7.88 19.11 -7.68
CA LEU A 120 9.28 19.01 -8.15
C LEU A 120 9.47 19.64 -9.53
N GLN A 121 8.50 19.48 -10.42
CA GLN A 121 8.54 20.15 -11.72
C GLN A 121 8.45 21.67 -11.60
N MET A 122 7.56 22.18 -10.75
CA MET A 122 7.38 23.61 -10.55
C MET A 122 8.59 24.25 -9.87
N ARG A 123 9.21 23.56 -8.91
CA ARG A 123 10.36 24.08 -8.17
C ARG A 123 11.67 23.95 -8.94
N PHE A 124 11.84 22.87 -9.69
CA PHE A 124 13.04 22.58 -10.47
C PHE A 124 12.70 22.59 -11.95
N ASN A 125 12.43 21.43 -12.53
CA ASN A 125 12.08 21.28 -13.93
C ASN A 125 11.47 19.89 -14.21
N LYS A 126 11.07 19.67 -15.47
CA LYS A 126 10.51 18.38 -15.93
C LYS A 126 11.49 17.22 -15.79
N THR A 127 12.80 17.46 -15.90
CA THR A 127 13.83 16.43 -15.78
C THR A 127 13.89 15.86 -14.37
N VAL A 128 13.91 16.72 -13.34
CA VAL A 128 13.89 16.29 -11.94
C VAL A 128 12.61 15.52 -11.62
N ARG A 129 11.45 15.96 -12.15
CA ARG A 129 10.18 15.22 -12.04
C ARG A 129 10.31 13.79 -12.57
N GLN A 130 10.82 13.65 -13.79
CA GLN A 130 10.96 12.35 -14.45
C GLN A 130 11.97 11.45 -13.72
N LEU A 131 13.10 12.02 -13.29
CA LEU A 131 14.12 11.30 -12.55
C LEU A 131 13.57 10.79 -11.20
N ALA A 132 12.88 11.63 -10.43
CA ALA A 132 12.28 11.26 -9.17
C ALA A 132 11.20 10.16 -9.33
N ALA A 133 10.33 10.31 -10.34
CA ALA A 133 9.33 9.29 -10.66
C ALA A 133 10.00 7.96 -11.07
N PHE A 134 11.07 8.01 -11.87
CA PHE A 134 11.81 6.82 -12.28
C PHE A 134 12.50 6.12 -11.10
N ILE A 135 13.16 6.87 -10.22
CA ILE A 135 13.77 6.35 -8.99
C ILE A 135 12.71 5.68 -8.11
N PHE A 136 11.54 6.32 -7.95
CA PHE A 136 10.44 5.75 -7.20
C PHE A 136 9.92 4.45 -7.83
N CYS A 137 9.71 4.42 -9.15
CA CYS A 137 9.30 3.20 -9.85
C CYS A 137 10.34 2.08 -9.65
N PHE A 138 11.63 2.37 -9.76
CA PHE A 138 12.69 1.41 -9.54
C PHE A 138 12.70 0.89 -8.09
N GLN A 139 12.53 1.78 -7.11
CA GLN A 139 12.41 1.42 -5.70
C GLN A 139 11.20 0.50 -5.48
N VAL A 140 10.03 0.83 -6.01
CA VAL A 140 8.82 -0.01 -5.93
C VAL A 140 9.08 -1.39 -6.53
N VAL A 141 9.61 -1.47 -7.75
CA VAL A 141 9.90 -2.74 -8.43
C VAL A 141 10.89 -3.60 -7.64
N ARG A 142 11.86 -3.00 -6.95
CA ARG A 142 12.80 -3.72 -6.08
C ARG A 142 12.19 -4.12 -4.73
N THR A 143 11.42 -3.24 -4.12
CA THR A 143 10.89 -3.41 -2.77
C THR A 143 9.77 -4.46 -2.72
N TYR A 144 8.89 -4.51 -3.72
CA TYR A 144 7.77 -5.45 -3.71
C TYR A 144 8.22 -6.93 -3.68
N PRO A 145 9.11 -7.42 -4.56
CA PRO A 145 9.62 -8.79 -4.50
C PRO A 145 10.33 -9.11 -3.18
N PHE A 146 11.07 -8.14 -2.62
CA PHE A 146 11.71 -8.29 -1.33
C PHE A 146 10.71 -8.45 -0.18
N LEU A 147 9.59 -7.71 -0.23
CA LEU A 147 8.54 -7.84 0.77
C LEU A 147 7.78 -9.17 0.62
N THR A 148 7.56 -9.63 -0.62
CA THR A 148 6.97 -10.94 -0.91
C THR A 148 7.87 -12.09 -0.47
N SER A 149 9.20 -11.99 -0.63
CA SER A 149 10.11 -13.03 -0.12
C SER A 149 10.11 -13.10 1.41
N LYS A 150 9.98 -11.96 2.11
CA LYS A 150 9.75 -11.93 3.56
C LYS A 150 8.44 -12.60 3.94
N LEU A 151 7.37 -12.38 3.17
CA LEU A 151 6.08 -13.04 3.41
C LEU A 151 6.20 -14.55 3.26
N HIS A 152 6.88 -15.03 2.21
CA HIS A 152 7.13 -16.47 2.03
C HIS A 152 7.96 -17.06 3.17
N ALA A 153 9.03 -16.37 3.58
CA ALA A 153 9.83 -16.78 4.72
C ALA A 153 8.95 -16.87 5.98
N GLY A 154 8.12 -15.85 6.22
CA GLY A 154 7.19 -15.83 7.34
C GLY A 154 6.16 -16.96 7.31
N PHE A 155 5.62 -17.29 6.14
CA PHE A 155 4.76 -18.46 5.96
C PHE A 155 5.50 -19.77 6.23
N VAL A 156 6.71 -19.94 5.70
CA VAL A 156 7.53 -21.14 5.93
C VAL A 156 7.80 -21.29 7.42
N TYR A 157 8.20 -20.21 8.10
CA TYR A 157 8.46 -20.25 9.53
C TYR A 157 7.20 -20.50 10.37
N PHE A 158 6.05 -19.94 9.99
CA PHE A 158 4.77 -20.24 10.66
C PHE A 158 4.38 -21.72 10.50
N ASN A 159 4.58 -22.29 9.32
CA ASN A 159 4.34 -23.73 9.10
C ASN A 159 5.31 -24.60 9.90
N LEU A 160 6.59 -24.22 9.97
CA LEU A 160 7.57 -24.90 10.82
C LEU A 160 7.17 -24.81 12.30
N PHE A 161 6.67 -23.66 12.77
CA PHE A 161 6.16 -23.49 14.13
C PHE A 161 4.99 -24.44 14.42
N VAL A 162 3.99 -24.49 13.53
CA VAL A 162 2.83 -25.38 13.67
C VAL A 162 3.24 -26.86 13.62
N GLN A 163 4.25 -27.23 12.81
CA GLN A 163 4.75 -28.61 12.75
C GLN A 163 5.63 -29.00 13.96
N TYR A 164 6.49 -28.11 14.41
CA TYR A 164 7.52 -28.43 15.42
C TYR A 164 7.12 -28.03 16.85
N GLY A 165 5.99 -27.32 17.05
CA GLY A 165 5.37 -27.14 18.35
C GLY A 165 6.22 -26.37 19.37
N PHE A 166 6.98 -25.38 18.91
CA PHE A 166 7.60 -24.39 19.80
C PHE A 166 6.61 -23.28 20.17
#